data_AF-R9JNB4-F1
#
_entry.id   AF-R9JNB4-F1
#
_cell.length_a   1.000
_cell.length_b   1.000
_cell.length_c   1.000
_cell.angle_alpha   90.00
_cell.angle_beta   90.00
_cell.angle_gamma   90.00
#
_symmetry.space_group_name_H-M   'P 1'
#
loop_
_entity.id
_entity.type
_entity.pdbx_description
1 polymer ?
#
loop_
_entity_poly.entity_id
_entity_poly.type
_entity_poly.pdbx_seq_one_letter_code
_entity_poly.pdbx_strand_id
1 'polypeptide(L)'
;MRITNKNNTKPRKEKVYKSESFKDGKFTEEELKQYGLSDEEISTIIEYQTLLPILQSDENDSKVNARDLHKQLNSGRQFTDWIENRIESYQLIKDADYFTISRKYETVKNSGLQPKETLDYSLTLDCAKQLAMVERTSIGALVRRYFIIIEKAFKNRTSWNKNRKNTLINCKELRSALIVKSDELLNGVPEWITNGNLYSIEFSLLNTVILGMSATQYRKEHNISSNDQIRNYFSEDQLDDVERLERYDAQLIISQEIYSYEDRKHILQTEYNRVKNRKTKWV
;
A
#
# COMPACT_ATOMS: atom_id res chain seq x y z
N MET A 1 24.99 -37.37 32.72
CA MET A 1 24.29 -36.07 32.59
C MET A 1 25.05 -35.20 31.60
N ARG A 2 24.50 -34.95 30.40
CA ARG A 2 25.07 -33.96 29.45
C ARG A 2 24.51 -32.59 29.81
N ILE A 3 25.38 -31.70 30.29
CA ILE A 3 25.04 -30.31 30.58
C ILE A 3 25.03 -29.57 29.24
N THR A 4 23.84 -29.22 28.74
CA THR A 4 23.70 -28.31 27.59
C THR A 4 23.78 -26.88 28.07
N ASN A 5 24.84 -26.16 27.72
CA ASN A 5 24.96 -24.72 27.92
C ASN A 5 23.87 -24.00 27.12
N LYS A 6 22.75 -23.67 27.77
CA LYS A 6 21.83 -22.63 27.32
C LYS A 6 22.43 -21.29 27.68
N ASN A 7 22.80 -20.52 26.65
CA ASN A 7 22.80 -19.05 26.57
C ASN A 7 23.98 -18.56 25.74
N ASN A 8 23.80 -18.55 24.42
CA ASN A 8 24.57 -17.66 23.53
C ASN A 8 23.80 -17.41 22.21
N THR A 9 22.52 -17.05 22.32
CA THR A 9 21.81 -16.42 21.20
C THR A 9 22.16 -14.95 21.18
N LYS A 10 23.04 -14.55 20.24
CA LYS A 10 23.35 -13.15 19.97
C LYS A 10 22.04 -12.37 19.74
N PRO A 11 21.88 -11.15 20.29
CA PRO A 11 20.71 -10.33 20.01
C PRO A 11 20.60 -10.12 18.50
N ARG A 12 19.40 -10.37 17.97
CA ARG A 12 19.09 -10.22 16.55
C ARG A 12 19.30 -8.74 16.21
N LYS A 13 20.32 -8.45 15.39
CA LYS A 13 20.55 -7.08 14.88
C LYS A 13 19.25 -6.60 14.24
N GLU A 14 18.73 -5.48 14.73
CA GLU A 14 17.57 -4.81 14.16
C GLU A 14 17.97 -4.33 12.75
N LYS A 15 17.52 -5.05 11.72
CA LYS A 15 17.63 -4.55 10.35
C LYS A 15 16.57 -3.46 10.21
N VAL A 16 16.99 -2.20 10.16
CA VAL A 16 16.13 -1.11 9.71
C VAL A 16 15.75 -1.42 8.26
N TYR A 17 14.54 -1.92 8.06
CA TYR A 17 14.00 -2.17 6.74
C TYR A 17 13.61 -0.82 6.14
N LYS A 18 14.44 -0.29 5.23
CA LYS A 18 14.00 0.79 4.34
C LYS A 18 13.10 0.14 3.30
N SER A 19 11.86 0.61 3.16
CA SER A 19 10.97 0.09 2.12
C SER A 19 11.55 0.45 0.76
N GLU A 20 11.91 -0.55 -0.04
CA GLU A 20 12.36 -0.39 -1.42
C GLU A 20 11.21 -0.01 -2.38
N SER A 21 9.99 0.17 -1.85
CA SER A 21 8.75 0.34 -2.61
C SER A 21 8.55 1.72 -3.23
N PHE A 22 9.52 2.63 -3.14
CA PHE A 22 9.47 3.93 -3.79
C PHE A 22 10.83 4.21 -4.42
N LYS A 23 10.96 3.99 -5.73
CA LYS A 23 12.05 4.61 -6.49
C LYS A 23 11.74 6.11 -6.54
N ASP A 24 12.55 6.90 -5.84
CA ASP A 24 12.56 8.37 -5.92
C ASP A 24 11.26 9.08 -5.48
N GLY A 25 10.48 8.46 -4.59
CA GLY A 25 9.26 9.06 -4.01
C GLY A 25 8.08 9.23 -4.97
N LYS A 26 8.05 8.46 -6.06
CA LYS A 26 6.97 8.50 -7.06
C LYS A 26 6.35 7.12 -7.23
N PHE A 27 5.03 7.09 -7.38
CA PHE A 27 4.26 5.92 -7.74
C PHE A 27 4.32 5.65 -9.25
N THR A 28 4.45 4.38 -9.64
CA THR A 28 4.20 3.94 -11.03
C THR A 28 2.76 3.48 -11.23
N GLU A 29 2.32 3.41 -12.49
CA GLU A 29 0.97 2.94 -12.83
C GLU A 29 0.76 1.49 -12.40
N GLU A 30 1.76 0.62 -12.59
CA GLU A 30 1.72 -0.79 -12.22
C GLU A 30 1.62 -0.98 -10.69
N GLU A 31 2.29 -0.13 -9.92
CA GLU A 31 2.19 -0.11 -8.46
C GLU A 31 0.78 0.32 -8.03
N LEU A 32 0.25 1.39 -8.62
CA LEU A 32 -1.07 1.93 -8.27
C LEU A 32 -2.21 0.95 -8.59
N LYS A 33 -2.09 0.16 -9.65
CA LYS A 33 -3.04 -0.93 -9.98
C LYS A 33 -3.14 -1.99 -8.87
N GLN A 34 -2.07 -2.22 -8.11
CA GLN A 34 -2.10 -3.18 -7.00
C GLN A 34 -2.94 -2.68 -5.82
N TYR A 35 -3.20 -1.38 -5.72
CA TYR A 35 -4.02 -0.80 -4.66
C TYR A 35 -5.52 -0.80 -4.99
N GLY A 36 -5.94 -1.39 -6.10
CA GLY A 36 -7.34 -1.48 -6.51
C GLY A 36 -7.98 -0.12 -6.83
N LEU A 37 -7.15 0.84 -7.23
CA LEU A 37 -7.59 2.17 -7.67
C LEU A 37 -8.18 2.10 -9.09
N SER A 38 -9.17 2.94 -9.39
CA SER A 38 -9.69 3.05 -10.76
C SER A 38 -8.67 3.73 -11.68
N ASP A 39 -8.77 3.51 -13.00
CA ASP A 39 -7.87 4.16 -13.98
C ASP A 39 -7.90 5.70 -13.86
N GLU A 40 -9.05 6.27 -13.50
CA GLU A 40 -9.23 7.71 -13.26
C GLU A 40 -8.48 8.19 -12.01
N GLU A 41 -8.51 7.39 -10.93
CA GLU A 41 -7.78 7.67 -9.69
C GLU A 41 -6.27 7.57 -9.91
N ILE A 42 -5.83 6.55 -10.66
CA ILE A 42 -4.43 6.36 -11.05
C ILE A 42 -3.96 7.55 -11.89
N SER A 43 -4.74 7.94 -12.90
CA SER A 43 -4.45 9.10 -13.74
C SER A 43 -4.32 10.38 -12.92
N THR A 44 -5.21 10.58 -11.94
CA THR A 44 -5.15 11.74 -11.02
C THR A 44 -3.86 11.76 -10.21
N ILE A 45 -3.37 10.61 -9.73
CA ILE A 45 -2.11 10.52 -8.98
C ILE A 45 -0.92 10.85 -9.88
N ILE A 46 -0.87 10.30 -11.09
CA ILE A 46 0.21 10.57 -12.04
C ILE A 46 0.22 12.05 -12.47
N GLU A 47 -0.96 12.64 -12.69
CA GLU A 47 -1.11 14.07 -13.00
C GLU A 47 -0.55 14.94 -11.85
N TYR A 48 -0.90 14.61 -10.60
CA TYR A 48 -0.37 15.30 -9.41
C TYR A 48 1.16 15.25 -9.34
N GLN A 49 1.76 14.07 -9.52
CA GLN A 49 3.22 13.90 -9.50
C GLN A 49 3.92 14.70 -10.59
N THR A 50 3.27 14.84 -11.75
CA THR A 50 3.81 15.55 -12.91
C THR A 50 3.74 17.06 -12.73
N LEU A 51 2.59 17.56 -12.25
CA LEU A 51 2.36 19.00 -12.12
C LEU A 51 2.99 19.62 -10.86
N LEU A 52 3.16 18.84 -9.79
CA LEU A 52 3.68 19.31 -8.51
C LEU A 52 4.93 18.54 -8.06
N PRO A 53 6.02 18.51 -8.86
CA PRO A 53 7.24 17.79 -8.53
C PRO A 53 7.90 18.30 -7.23
N ILE A 54 7.70 19.59 -6.90
CA ILE A 54 8.25 20.21 -5.68
C ILE A 54 7.64 19.64 -4.39
N LEU A 55 6.50 18.94 -4.49
CA LEU A 55 5.80 18.33 -3.35
C LEU A 55 6.05 16.83 -3.21
N GLN A 56 6.85 16.23 -4.10
CA GLN A 56 7.10 14.77 -4.14
C GLN A 56 8.35 14.34 -3.33
N SER A 57 8.88 15.20 -2.47
CA SER A 57 10.04 14.86 -1.67
C SER A 57 9.66 13.98 -0.47
N ASP A 58 10.38 12.89 -0.27
CA ASP A 58 10.18 11.97 0.87
C ASP A 58 11.11 12.28 2.06
N GLU A 59 11.94 13.32 1.96
CA GLU A 59 12.87 13.69 3.03
C GLU A 59 12.15 14.52 4.10
N ASN A 60 12.22 14.06 5.36
CA ASN A 60 11.53 14.65 6.51
C ASN A 60 11.93 16.10 6.87
N ASP A 61 12.86 16.72 6.14
CA ASP A 61 13.27 18.13 6.32
C ASP A 61 13.28 18.91 5.00
N SER A 62 12.62 18.38 3.97
CA SER A 62 12.57 19.01 2.66
C SER A 62 11.91 20.39 2.73
N LYS A 63 12.62 21.39 2.21
CA LYS A 63 12.18 22.78 2.17
C LYS A 63 11.72 23.15 0.78
N VAL A 64 10.51 23.70 0.69
CA VAL A 64 9.90 24.12 -0.58
C VAL A 64 10.06 25.63 -0.75
N ASN A 65 10.50 26.08 -1.93
CA ASN A 65 10.51 27.50 -2.24
C ASN A 65 9.08 28.01 -2.48
N ALA A 66 8.63 29.00 -1.72
CA ALA A 66 7.26 29.50 -1.79
C ALA A 66 6.93 30.15 -3.15
N ARG A 67 7.91 30.76 -3.84
CA ARG A 67 7.69 31.36 -5.17
C ARG A 67 7.46 30.28 -6.21
N ASP A 68 8.19 29.17 -6.12
CA ASP A 68 8.02 28.06 -7.05
C ASP A 68 6.68 27.36 -6.81
N LEU A 69 6.28 27.21 -5.54
CA LEU A 69 4.93 26.75 -5.20
C LEU A 69 3.86 27.69 -5.76
N HIS A 70 3.96 28.99 -5.54
CA HIS A 70 3.02 29.98 -6.06
C HIS A 70 2.86 29.89 -7.58
N LYS A 71 3.98 29.75 -8.31
CA LYS A 71 3.98 29.57 -9.77
C LYS A 71 3.29 28.28 -10.16
N GLN A 72 3.63 27.15 -9.53
CA GLN A 72 3.02 25.86 -9.86
C GLN A 72 1.54 25.81 -9.50
N LEU A 73 1.10 26.50 -8.44
CA LEU A 73 -0.32 26.59 -8.11
C LEU A 73 -1.13 27.49 -9.06
N ASN A 74 -0.44 28.25 -9.91
CA ASN A 74 -1.01 29.22 -10.85
C ASN A 74 -1.98 30.21 -10.15
N SER A 75 -1.57 30.75 -9.00
CA SER A 75 -2.37 31.74 -8.29
C SER A 75 -2.32 33.09 -9.02
N GLY A 76 -3.49 33.72 -9.20
CA GLY A 76 -3.60 35.01 -9.89
C GLY A 76 -3.23 36.22 -9.02
N ARG A 77 -2.89 36.02 -7.75
CA ARG A 77 -2.46 37.09 -6.84
C ARG A 77 -0.98 37.39 -7.04
N GLN A 78 -0.57 38.62 -6.70
CA GLN A 78 0.87 38.91 -6.63
C GLN A 78 1.49 38.11 -5.50
N PHE A 79 2.71 37.60 -5.69
CA PHE A 79 3.34 36.66 -4.76
C PHE A 79 3.42 37.21 -3.31
N THR A 80 3.81 38.48 -3.14
CA THR A 80 3.96 39.09 -1.82
C THR A 80 2.62 39.11 -1.07
N ASP A 81 1.58 39.65 -1.71
CA ASP A 81 0.23 39.65 -1.14
C ASP A 81 -0.26 38.22 -0.89
N TRP A 82 0.04 37.28 -1.79
CA TRP A 82 -0.36 35.89 -1.61
C TRP A 82 0.27 35.28 -0.37
N ILE A 83 1.58 35.34 -0.21
CA ILE A 83 2.27 34.68 0.90
C ILE A 83 1.95 35.33 2.25
N GLU A 84 1.87 36.66 2.31
CA GLU A 84 1.49 37.40 3.52
C GLU A 84 0.07 37.05 3.96
N ASN A 85 -0.89 37.05 3.03
CA ASN A 85 -2.26 36.64 3.31
C ASN A 85 -2.32 35.17 3.76
N ARG A 86 -1.50 34.26 3.21
CA ARG A 86 -1.48 32.85 3.62
C ARG A 86 -0.89 32.69 5.02
N ILE A 87 0.19 33.40 5.34
CA ILE A 87 0.78 33.41 6.68
C ILE A 87 -0.24 33.88 7.71
N GLU A 88 -0.92 34.99 7.45
CA GLU A 88 -1.92 35.54 8.38
C GLU A 88 -3.16 34.64 8.49
N SER A 89 -3.75 34.25 7.36
CA SER A 89 -5.03 33.51 7.34
C SER A 89 -4.90 32.11 7.96
N TYR A 90 -3.74 31.46 7.82
CA TYR A 90 -3.49 30.12 8.34
C TYR A 90 -2.61 30.12 9.59
N GLN A 91 -2.31 31.30 10.14
CA GLN A 91 -1.52 31.48 11.37
C GLN A 91 -0.18 30.73 11.32
N LEU A 92 0.50 30.79 10.17
CA LEU A 92 1.76 30.09 9.98
C LEU A 92 2.82 30.62 10.93
N ILE A 93 3.60 29.72 11.52
CA ILE A 93 4.60 30.03 12.53
C ILE A 93 5.96 30.15 11.86
N LYS A 94 6.61 31.30 12.03
CA LYS A 94 7.99 31.52 11.57
C LYS A 94 8.94 30.55 12.27
N ASP A 95 9.89 30.01 11.51
CA ASP A 95 10.89 29.03 11.92
C ASP A 95 10.34 27.63 12.29
N ALA A 96 9.03 27.41 12.11
CA ALA A 96 8.37 26.10 12.22
C ALA A 96 7.69 25.70 10.89
N ASP A 97 6.82 26.57 10.35
CA ASP A 97 6.12 26.32 9.08
C ASP A 97 6.84 26.96 7.89
N TYR A 98 7.48 28.11 8.12
CA TYR A 98 8.20 28.84 7.10
C TYR A 98 9.44 29.59 7.61
N PHE A 99 10.38 29.85 6.72
CA PHE A 99 11.62 30.57 6.95
C PHE A 99 11.74 31.72 5.95
N THR A 100 12.33 32.83 6.37
CA THR A 100 12.49 34.03 5.54
C THR A 100 13.96 34.32 5.25
N ILE A 101 14.28 34.70 4.01
CA ILE A 101 15.61 35.16 3.61
C ILE A 101 15.45 36.55 2.97
N SER A 102 16.13 37.56 3.52
CA SER A 102 16.17 38.90 2.90
C SER A 102 17.23 38.93 1.80
N ARG A 103 16.84 39.39 0.60
CA ARG A 103 17.76 39.69 -0.49
C ARG A 103 17.80 41.20 -0.71
N LYS A 104 19.01 41.76 -0.71
CA LYS A 104 19.26 43.16 -1.03
C LYS A 104 19.68 43.26 -2.50
N TYR A 105 19.03 44.14 -3.26
CA TYR A 105 19.49 44.49 -4.60
C TYR A 105 20.24 45.81 -4.55
N GLU A 106 21.39 45.88 -5.25
CA GLU A 106 22.07 47.15 -5.45
C GLU A 106 21.17 48.09 -6.29
N THR A 107 20.81 49.23 -5.71
CA THR A 107 20.25 50.34 -6.48
C THR A 107 21.37 51.05 -7.24
N VAL A 108 21.03 51.58 -8.43
CA VAL A 108 21.95 52.38 -9.25
C VAL A 108 22.54 53.50 -8.38
N LYS A 109 23.88 53.58 -8.29
CA LYS A 109 24.66 54.38 -7.33
C LYS A 109 24.35 55.89 -7.25
N ASN A 110 23.51 56.44 -8.13
CA ASN A 110 23.25 57.88 -8.25
C ASN A 110 21.78 58.31 -8.03
N SER A 111 20.88 57.44 -7.51
CA SER A 111 19.45 57.80 -7.41
C SER A 111 18.97 58.23 -6.02
N GLY A 112 19.81 58.22 -4.98
CA GLY A 112 19.41 58.56 -3.60
C GLY A 112 18.35 57.62 -2.98
N LEU A 113 17.92 56.59 -3.71
CA LEU A 113 16.93 55.61 -3.28
C LEU A 113 17.60 54.49 -2.49
N GLN A 114 17.06 54.22 -1.31
CA GLN A 114 17.49 53.11 -0.46
C GLN A 114 17.44 51.77 -1.24
N PRO A 115 18.37 50.84 -0.97
CA PRO A 115 18.35 49.51 -1.57
C PRO A 115 16.98 48.85 -1.37
N LYS A 116 16.42 48.31 -2.45
CA LYS A 116 15.15 47.59 -2.37
C LYS A 116 15.42 46.20 -1.79
N GLU A 117 14.91 45.94 -0.60
CA GLU A 117 14.95 44.60 0.01
C GLU A 117 13.72 43.80 -0.43
N THR A 118 13.92 42.54 -0.81
CA THR A 118 12.82 41.60 -1.06
C THR A 118 12.96 40.39 -0.16
N LEU A 119 11.85 39.96 0.43
CA LEU A 119 11.78 38.74 1.22
C LEU A 119 11.48 37.54 0.32
N ASP A 120 12.27 36.48 0.49
CA ASP A 120 11.97 35.15 -0.01
C ASP A 120 11.57 34.24 1.13
N TYR A 121 10.68 33.29 0.80
CA TYR A 121 10.07 32.39 1.77
C TYR A 121 10.37 30.95 1.38
N SER A 122 10.73 30.17 2.38
CA SER A 122 10.91 28.73 2.29
C SER A 122 9.95 28.06 3.26
N LEU A 123 9.15 27.12 2.78
CA LEU A 123 8.11 26.43 3.53
C LEU A 123 8.60 25.02 3.91
N THR A 124 8.11 24.48 5.01
CA THR A 124 8.16 23.03 5.22
C THR A 124 7.28 22.34 4.17
N LEU A 125 7.58 21.07 3.89
CA LEU A 125 6.80 20.28 2.95
C LEU A 125 5.31 20.18 3.35
N ASP A 126 5.03 20.01 4.65
CA ASP A 126 3.66 19.94 5.17
C ASP A 126 2.93 21.27 5.02
N CYS A 127 3.59 22.39 5.34
CA CYS A 127 3.02 23.71 5.09
C CYS A 127 2.75 23.93 3.60
N ALA A 128 3.66 23.53 2.71
CA ALA A 128 3.46 23.66 1.27
C ALA A 128 2.26 22.83 0.77
N LYS A 129 2.09 21.59 1.26
CA LYS A 129 0.92 20.74 0.97
C LYS A 129 -0.38 21.38 1.47
N GLN A 130 -0.38 21.93 2.68
CA GLN A 130 -1.53 22.64 3.23
C GLN A 130 -1.92 23.84 2.34
N LEU A 131 -0.94 24.69 1.97
CA LEU A 131 -1.19 25.83 1.10
C LEU A 131 -1.70 25.42 -0.30
N ALA A 132 -1.17 24.34 -0.85
CA ALA A 132 -1.66 23.78 -2.11
C ALA A 132 -3.12 23.29 -2.01
N MET A 133 -3.47 22.61 -0.92
CA MET A 133 -4.83 22.10 -0.68
C MET A 133 -5.87 23.21 -0.54
N VAL A 134 -5.52 24.38 -0.02
CA VAL A 134 -6.47 25.48 0.22
C VAL A 134 -6.56 26.46 -0.95
N GLU A 135 -5.65 26.37 -1.91
CA GLU A 135 -5.66 27.23 -3.08
C GLU A 135 -6.89 26.95 -3.94
N ARG A 136 -7.57 28.02 -4.37
CA ARG A 136 -8.79 27.96 -5.19
C ARG A 136 -8.45 27.94 -6.68
N THR A 137 -7.56 27.03 -7.06
CA THR A 137 -7.15 26.80 -8.47
C THR A 137 -7.47 25.36 -8.89
N SER A 138 -7.41 25.08 -10.19
CA SER A 138 -7.55 23.72 -10.72
C SER A 138 -6.50 22.78 -10.12
N ILE A 139 -5.29 23.29 -9.89
CA ILE A 139 -4.17 22.58 -9.29
C ILE A 139 -4.42 22.33 -7.81
N GLY A 140 -4.95 23.30 -7.07
CA GLY A 140 -5.40 23.06 -5.69
C GLY A 140 -6.52 22.01 -5.60
N ALA A 141 -7.42 21.98 -6.58
CA ALA A 141 -8.46 20.93 -6.67
C ALA A 141 -7.86 19.54 -6.95
N LEU A 142 -6.85 19.46 -7.83
CA LEU A 142 -6.09 18.24 -8.08
C LEU A 142 -5.40 17.74 -6.80
N VAL A 143 -4.74 18.62 -6.06
CA VAL A 143 -4.09 18.28 -4.78
C VAL A 143 -5.08 17.66 -3.80
N ARG A 144 -6.25 18.29 -3.62
CA ARG A 144 -7.30 17.74 -2.73
C ARG A 144 -7.78 16.36 -3.18
N ARG A 145 -8.01 16.15 -4.48
CA ARG A 145 -8.40 14.85 -5.03
C ARG A 145 -7.33 13.79 -4.78
N TYR A 146 -6.07 14.10 -5.06
CA TYR A 146 -4.94 13.22 -4.80
C TYR A 146 -4.91 12.74 -3.34
N PHE A 147 -4.92 13.65 -2.37
CA PHE A 147 -4.84 13.26 -0.96
C PHE A 147 -6.06 12.47 -0.48
N ILE A 148 -7.26 12.73 -1.01
CA ILE A 148 -8.46 11.93 -0.73
C ILE A 148 -8.30 10.50 -1.29
N ILE A 149 -7.82 10.36 -2.52
CA ILE A 149 -7.59 9.04 -3.15
C ILE A 149 -6.57 8.25 -2.33
N ILE A 150 -5.46 8.88 -1.96
CA ILE A 150 -4.42 8.24 -1.13
C ILE A 150 -4.99 7.83 0.23
N GLU A 151 -5.76 8.68 0.91
CA GLU A 151 -6.38 8.34 2.20
C GLU A 151 -7.29 7.11 2.07
N LYS A 152 -8.11 7.04 1.02
CA LYS A 152 -8.96 5.87 0.73
C LYS A 152 -8.12 4.62 0.49
N ALA A 153 -7.08 4.71 -0.34
CA ALA A 153 -6.17 3.61 -0.62
C ALA A 153 -5.52 3.06 0.66
N PHE A 154 -5.06 3.94 1.56
CA PHE A 154 -4.48 3.56 2.84
C PHE A 154 -5.49 2.93 3.80
N LYS A 155 -6.73 3.44 3.85
CA LYS A 155 -7.81 2.83 4.64
C LYS A 155 -8.12 1.41 4.14
N ASN A 156 -8.25 1.24 2.82
CA ASN A 156 -8.47 -0.07 2.20
C ASN A 156 -7.30 -1.03 2.51
N ARG A 157 -6.05 -0.56 2.40
CA ARG A 157 -4.87 -1.36 2.75
C ARG A 157 -4.83 -1.75 4.23
N THR A 158 -5.30 -0.88 5.12
CA THR A 158 -5.39 -1.19 6.55
C THR A 158 -6.46 -2.26 6.81
N SER A 159 -7.59 -2.22 6.10
CA SER A 159 -8.58 -3.30 6.08
C SER A 159 -7.94 -4.61 5.59
N TRP A 160 -7.27 -4.56 4.43
CA TRP A 160 -6.55 -5.68 3.84
C TRP A 160 -5.51 -6.30 4.79
N ASN A 161 -4.73 -5.49 5.51
CA ASN A 161 -3.77 -5.97 6.50
C ASN A 161 -4.46 -6.65 7.70
N LYS A 162 -5.63 -6.18 8.13
CA LYS A 162 -6.42 -6.83 9.19
C LYS A 162 -6.95 -8.18 8.71
N ASN A 163 -7.50 -8.26 7.50
CA ASN A 163 -7.99 -9.51 6.91
C ASN A 163 -6.84 -10.51 6.75
N ARG A 164 -5.68 -10.06 6.26
CA ARG A 164 -4.47 -10.90 6.19
C ARG A 164 -3.93 -11.35 7.53
N LYS A 165 -4.05 -10.54 8.60
CA LYS A 165 -3.68 -10.98 9.94
C LYS A 165 -4.51 -12.18 10.37
N ASN A 166 -5.82 -12.16 10.08
CA ASN A 166 -6.71 -13.29 10.35
C ASN A 166 -6.37 -14.49 9.46
N THR A 167 -6.10 -14.30 8.16
CA THR A 167 -5.58 -15.36 7.29
C THR A 167 -4.29 -15.96 7.86
N LEU A 168 -3.33 -15.14 8.31
CA LEU A 168 -2.08 -15.62 8.91
C LEU A 168 -2.29 -16.35 10.24
N ILE A 169 -3.34 -16.03 11.00
CA ILE A 169 -3.73 -16.74 12.22
C ILE A 169 -4.33 -18.10 11.85
N ASN A 170 -5.29 -18.16 10.94
CA ASN A 170 -5.93 -19.42 10.53
C ASN A 170 -4.99 -20.32 9.72
N CYS A 171 -4.07 -19.74 8.95
CA CYS A 171 -2.91 -20.43 8.39
C CYS A 171 -2.17 -21.24 9.46
N LYS A 172 -2.14 -20.81 10.73
CA LYS A 172 -1.54 -21.60 11.83
C LYS A 172 -2.42 -22.78 12.24
N GLU A 173 -3.73 -22.63 12.24
CA GLU A 173 -4.67 -23.72 12.53
C GLU A 173 -4.59 -24.81 11.46
N LEU A 174 -4.73 -24.42 10.18
CA LEU A 174 -4.54 -25.33 9.06
C LEU A 174 -3.14 -25.95 9.08
N ARG A 175 -2.10 -25.15 9.31
CA ARG A 175 -0.74 -25.68 9.44
C ARG A 175 -0.61 -26.71 10.55
N SER A 176 -1.26 -26.49 11.69
CA SER A 176 -1.25 -27.44 12.80
C SER A 176 -1.97 -28.72 12.41
N ALA A 177 -3.13 -28.62 11.76
CA ALA A 177 -3.88 -29.76 11.25
C ALA A 177 -3.07 -30.60 10.24
N LEU A 178 -2.43 -29.95 9.26
CA LEU A 178 -1.56 -30.60 8.27
C LEU A 178 -0.36 -31.31 8.90
N ILE A 179 0.22 -30.73 9.98
CA ILE A 179 1.31 -31.40 10.72
C ILE A 179 0.79 -32.63 11.45
N VAL A 180 -0.35 -32.52 12.13
CA VAL A 180 -0.92 -33.60 12.94
C VAL A 180 -1.35 -34.77 12.06
N LYS A 181 -1.85 -34.50 10.86
CA LYS A 181 -2.40 -35.49 9.93
C LYS A 181 -1.52 -35.75 8.70
N SER A 182 -0.22 -35.43 8.77
CA SER A 182 0.67 -35.45 7.61
C SER A 182 0.69 -36.79 6.88
N ASP A 183 0.81 -37.88 7.63
CA ASP A 183 1.00 -39.21 7.07
C ASP A 183 -0.29 -39.73 6.42
N GLU A 184 -1.43 -39.51 7.09
CA GLU A 184 -2.75 -39.85 6.57
C GLU A 184 -3.05 -39.10 5.28
N LEU A 185 -2.77 -37.78 5.26
CA LEU A 185 -3.03 -36.93 4.10
C LEU A 185 -2.13 -37.30 2.92
N LEU A 186 -0.82 -37.51 3.14
CA LEU A 186 0.12 -37.87 2.07
C LEU A 186 -0.23 -39.21 1.42
N ASN A 187 -0.73 -40.18 2.18
CA ASN A 187 -1.19 -41.46 1.63
C ASN A 187 -2.45 -41.32 0.75
N GLY A 188 -3.24 -40.27 0.96
CA GLY A 188 -4.45 -39.97 0.19
C GLY A 188 -4.23 -38.99 -0.97
N VAL A 189 -2.99 -38.58 -1.25
CA VAL A 189 -2.66 -37.68 -2.36
C VAL A 189 -2.55 -38.48 -3.67
N PRO A 190 -3.17 -38.02 -4.78
CA PRO A 190 -3.04 -38.65 -6.09
C PRO A 190 -1.60 -38.75 -6.58
N GLU A 191 -1.26 -39.85 -7.28
CA GLU A 191 0.09 -40.13 -7.78
C GLU A 191 0.68 -39.01 -8.66
N TRP A 192 -0.15 -38.29 -9.42
CA TRP A 192 0.33 -37.20 -10.28
C TRP A 192 0.82 -35.97 -9.49
N ILE A 193 0.53 -35.88 -8.19
CA ILE A 193 1.07 -34.88 -7.27
C ILE A 193 2.36 -35.44 -6.63
N THR A 194 3.37 -35.65 -7.47
CA THR A 194 4.52 -36.51 -7.14
C THR A 194 5.58 -35.89 -6.22
N ASN A 195 5.65 -34.55 -6.09
CA ASN A 195 6.80 -33.87 -5.45
C ASN A 195 6.44 -32.63 -4.60
N GLY A 196 5.16 -32.46 -4.25
CA GLY A 196 4.72 -31.35 -3.41
C GLY A 196 4.88 -31.64 -1.93
N ASN A 197 5.43 -30.71 -1.14
CA ASN A 197 5.19 -30.78 0.30
C ASN A 197 3.70 -30.51 0.58
N LEU A 198 3.18 -31.05 1.68
CA LEU A 198 1.75 -31.00 2.00
C LEU A 198 1.21 -29.56 2.05
N TYR A 199 2.03 -28.59 2.50
CA TYR A 199 1.65 -27.18 2.43
C TYR A 199 1.45 -26.73 0.99
N SER A 200 2.43 -26.93 0.12
CA SER A 200 2.34 -26.52 -1.29
C SER A 200 1.13 -27.14 -1.98
N ILE A 201 0.80 -28.40 -1.66
CA ILE A 201 -0.39 -29.09 -2.18
C ILE A 201 -1.66 -28.38 -1.69
N GLU A 202 -1.78 -28.14 -0.38
CA GLU A 202 -2.97 -27.54 0.23
C GLU A 202 -3.18 -26.08 -0.22
N PHE A 203 -2.11 -25.28 -0.23
CA PHE A 203 -2.16 -23.91 -0.73
C PHE A 203 -2.56 -23.90 -2.22
N SER A 204 -2.08 -24.85 -3.02
CA SER A 204 -2.49 -24.99 -4.42
C SER A 204 -3.97 -25.35 -4.57
N LEU A 205 -4.47 -26.26 -3.72
CA LEU A 205 -5.88 -26.66 -3.70
C LEU A 205 -6.77 -25.44 -3.42
N LEU A 206 -6.52 -24.73 -2.32
CA LEU A 206 -7.31 -23.57 -1.92
C LEU A 206 -7.28 -22.46 -2.97
N ASN A 207 -6.08 -22.15 -3.51
CA ASN A 207 -5.96 -21.14 -4.56
C ASN A 207 -6.73 -21.56 -5.82
N THR A 208 -6.72 -22.84 -6.19
CA THR A 208 -7.45 -23.35 -7.35
C THR A 208 -8.96 -23.24 -7.16
N VAL A 209 -9.48 -23.56 -5.96
CA VAL A 209 -10.92 -23.42 -5.64
C VAL A 209 -11.38 -21.95 -5.75
N ILE A 210 -10.56 -21.01 -5.26
CA ILE A 210 -10.90 -19.58 -5.25
C ILE A 210 -10.79 -18.95 -6.64
N LEU A 211 -9.72 -19.25 -7.37
CA LEU A 211 -9.45 -18.65 -8.68
C LEU A 211 -10.20 -19.34 -9.82
N GLY A 212 -10.60 -20.60 -9.64
CA GLY A 212 -11.15 -21.44 -10.71
C GLY A 212 -10.10 -21.88 -11.75
N MET A 213 -8.82 -21.62 -11.51
CA MET A 213 -7.71 -21.95 -12.40
C MET A 213 -6.44 -22.23 -11.59
N SER A 214 -5.41 -22.77 -12.26
CA SER A 214 -4.11 -23.01 -11.61
C SER A 214 -3.38 -21.70 -11.32
N ALA A 215 -2.54 -21.71 -10.28
CA ALA A 215 -1.68 -20.58 -9.94
C ALA A 215 -0.73 -20.20 -11.09
N THR A 216 -0.31 -21.16 -11.91
CA THR A 216 0.53 -20.93 -13.10
C THR A 216 -0.25 -20.19 -14.20
N GLN A 217 -1.49 -20.59 -14.45
CA GLN A 217 -2.36 -19.93 -15.42
C GLN A 217 -2.68 -18.49 -14.97
N TYR A 218 -3.05 -18.31 -13.71
CA TYR A 218 -3.35 -16.99 -13.14
C TYR A 218 -2.17 -16.02 -13.29
N ARG A 219 -0.93 -16.47 -13.03
CA ARG A 219 0.26 -15.63 -13.23
C ARG A 219 0.41 -15.16 -14.68
N LYS A 220 0.15 -16.06 -15.64
CA LYS A 220 0.25 -15.75 -17.06
C LYS A 220 -0.81 -14.73 -17.49
N GLU A 221 -2.04 -14.87 -17.01
CA GLU A 221 -3.15 -13.96 -17.34
C GLU A 221 -2.95 -12.55 -16.76
N HIS A 222 -2.31 -12.47 -15.59
CA HIS A 222 -2.09 -11.20 -14.87
C HIS A 222 -0.66 -10.62 -15.01
N ASN A 223 0.18 -11.19 -15.87
CA ASN A 223 1.59 -10.78 -16.06
C ASN A 223 2.40 -10.74 -14.74
N ILE A 224 2.18 -11.70 -13.85
CA ILE A 224 2.82 -11.78 -12.53
C ILE A 224 4.11 -12.61 -12.63
N SER A 225 5.19 -12.17 -11.98
CA SER A 225 6.45 -12.89 -11.91
C SER A 225 6.32 -14.24 -11.20
N SER A 226 7.14 -15.23 -11.58
CA SER A 226 7.17 -16.53 -10.91
C SER A 226 7.58 -16.45 -9.44
N ASN A 227 8.38 -15.44 -9.08
CA ASN A 227 8.85 -15.21 -7.71
C ASN A 227 7.79 -14.54 -6.82
N ASP A 228 6.73 -13.98 -7.40
CA ASP A 228 5.71 -13.25 -6.66
C ASP A 228 4.64 -14.19 -6.10
N GLN A 229 4.17 -13.84 -4.90
CA GLN A 229 3.08 -14.54 -4.23
C GLN A 229 1.74 -14.11 -4.85
N ILE A 230 1.03 -15.04 -5.49
CA ILE A 230 -0.25 -14.76 -6.16
C ILE A 230 -1.32 -14.17 -5.24
N ARG A 231 -1.33 -14.54 -3.96
CA ARG A 231 -2.27 -13.99 -2.97
C ARG A 231 -2.07 -12.50 -2.69
N ASN A 232 -0.98 -11.90 -3.16
CA ASN A 232 -0.82 -10.43 -3.11
C ASN A 232 -1.69 -9.71 -4.15
N TYR A 233 -2.19 -10.44 -5.15
CA TYR A 233 -3.04 -9.92 -6.23
C TYR A 233 -4.52 -10.32 -6.05
N PHE A 234 -4.87 -10.95 -4.93
CA PHE A 234 -6.25 -11.33 -4.63
C PHE A 234 -7.06 -10.11 -4.21
N SER A 235 -8.32 -10.05 -4.63
CA SER A 235 -9.29 -9.06 -4.13
C SER A 235 -9.61 -9.28 -2.65
N GLU A 236 -10.26 -8.30 -2.00
CA GLU A 236 -10.69 -8.43 -0.60
C GLU A 236 -11.63 -9.63 -0.40
N ASP A 237 -12.61 -9.82 -1.29
CA ASP A 237 -13.49 -11.00 -1.28
C ASP A 237 -12.74 -12.33 -1.42
N GLN A 238 -11.72 -12.38 -2.29
CA GLN A 238 -10.93 -13.58 -2.48
C GLN A 238 -10.08 -13.90 -1.24
N LEU A 239 -9.60 -12.88 -0.52
CA LEU A 239 -8.84 -13.08 0.73
C LEU A 239 -9.74 -13.51 1.89
N ASP A 240 -10.97 -13.00 1.96
CA ASP A 240 -11.98 -13.50 2.90
C ASP A 240 -12.32 -14.97 2.61
N ASP A 241 -12.39 -15.35 1.33
CA ASP A 241 -12.57 -16.74 0.93
C ASP A 241 -11.34 -17.60 1.29
N VAL A 242 -10.11 -17.08 1.17
CA VAL A 242 -8.92 -17.78 1.69
C VAL A 242 -9.07 -18.03 3.19
N GLU A 243 -9.36 -16.99 3.98
CA GLU A 243 -9.49 -17.13 5.44
C GLU A 243 -10.54 -18.18 5.81
N ARG A 244 -11.71 -18.12 5.17
CA ARG A 244 -12.83 -19.00 5.43
C ARG A 244 -12.53 -20.44 5.04
N LEU A 245 -11.98 -20.66 3.85
CA LEU A 245 -11.69 -22.01 3.35
C LEU A 245 -10.52 -22.63 4.10
N GLU A 246 -9.50 -21.87 4.51
CA GLU A 246 -8.41 -22.39 5.37
C GLU A 246 -8.95 -22.89 6.71
N ARG A 247 -9.86 -22.13 7.34
CA ARG A 247 -10.49 -22.54 8.60
C ARG A 247 -11.35 -23.78 8.41
N TYR A 248 -12.14 -23.82 7.34
CA TYR A 248 -13.03 -24.94 7.05
C TYR A 248 -12.24 -26.21 6.73
N ASP A 249 -11.19 -26.10 5.92
CA ASP A 249 -10.32 -27.23 5.59
C ASP A 249 -9.56 -27.77 6.82
N ALA A 250 -9.08 -26.87 7.70
CA ALA A 250 -8.51 -27.28 8.98
C ALA A 250 -9.49 -28.12 9.81
N GLN A 251 -10.78 -27.75 9.82
CA GLN A 251 -11.83 -28.50 10.51
C GLN A 251 -12.09 -29.86 9.85
N LEU A 252 -12.10 -29.94 8.52
CA LEU A 252 -12.24 -31.21 7.80
C LEU A 252 -11.08 -32.16 8.12
N ILE A 253 -9.85 -31.66 8.16
CA ILE A 253 -8.66 -32.46 8.51
C ILE A 253 -8.70 -32.95 9.97
N ILE A 254 -9.16 -32.09 10.89
CA ILE A 254 -9.24 -32.42 12.33
C ILE A 254 -10.42 -33.35 12.63
N SER A 255 -11.46 -33.35 11.78
CA SER A 255 -12.65 -34.17 11.98
C SER A 255 -12.30 -35.68 12.01
N GLN A 256 -13.11 -36.48 12.72
CA GLN A 256 -12.88 -37.92 12.89
C GLN A 256 -13.15 -38.74 11.61
N GLU A 257 -13.56 -38.09 10.52
CA GLU A 257 -13.77 -38.69 9.20
C GLU A 257 -12.56 -38.35 8.30
N ILE A 258 -11.91 -39.37 7.75
CA ILE A 258 -10.76 -39.18 6.85
C ILE A 258 -11.30 -38.90 5.43
N TYR A 259 -11.28 -37.63 5.03
CA TYR A 259 -11.63 -37.21 3.67
C TYR A 259 -10.40 -37.26 2.75
N SER A 260 -10.54 -37.83 1.54
CA SER A 260 -9.47 -37.82 0.53
C SER A 260 -9.22 -36.41 -0.03
N TYR A 261 -8.13 -36.24 -0.79
CA TYR A 261 -7.84 -34.97 -1.47
C TYR A 261 -9.00 -34.54 -2.41
N GLU A 262 -9.52 -35.49 -3.18
CA GLU A 262 -10.66 -35.30 -4.09
C GLU A 262 -11.94 -34.93 -3.32
N ASP A 263 -12.21 -35.61 -2.19
CA ASP A 263 -13.39 -35.33 -1.37
C ASP A 263 -13.32 -33.92 -0.78
N ARG A 264 -12.18 -33.55 -0.17
CA ARG A 264 -11.98 -32.20 0.38
C ARG A 264 -12.10 -31.15 -0.72
N LYS A 265 -11.50 -31.38 -1.89
CA LYS A 265 -11.65 -30.49 -3.05
C LYS A 265 -13.12 -30.28 -3.41
N HIS A 266 -13.91 -31.35 -3.48
CA HIS A 266 -15.33 -31.28 -3.83
C HIS A 266 -16.15 -30.55 -2.75
N ILE A 267 -15.90 -30.83 -1.48
CA ILE A 267 -16.58 -30.18 -0.36
C ILE A 267 -16.23 -28.69 -0.32
N LEU A 268 -14.95 -28.34 -0.44
CA LEU A 268 -14.48 -26.95 -0.47
C LEU A 268 -15.09 -26.19 -1.65
N GLN A 269 -15.15 -26.80 -2.84
CA GLN A 269 -15.79 -26.20 -4.01
C GLN A 269 -17.30 -25.97 -3.77
N THR A 270 -17.97 -26.91 -3.13
CA THR A 270 -19.39 -26.82 -2.78
C THR A 270 -19.64 -25.67 -1.80
N GLU A 271 -18.85 -25.58 -0.73
CA GLU A 271 -18.96 -24.48 0.24
C GLU A 271 -18.51 -23.13 -0.31
N TYR A 272 -17.55 -23.09 -1.23
CA TYR A 272 -17.22 -21.89 -1.98
C TYR A 272 -18.44 -21.39 -2.78
N ASN A 273 -19.04 -22.27 -3.57
CA ASN A 273 -20.20 -21.94 -4.41
C ASN A 273 -21.43 -21.54 -3.58
N ARG A 274 -21.68 -22.20 -2.45
CA ARG A 274 -22.79 -21.89 -1.54
C ARG A 274 -22.75 -20.45 -1.03
N VAL A 275 -21.57 -19.99 -0.61
CA VAL A 275 -21.40 -18.61 -0.09
C VAL A 275 -21.41 -17.60 -1.22
N LYS A 276 -20.75 -17.90 -2.35
CA LYS A 276 -20.78 -17.05 -3.55
C LYS A 276 -22.21 -16.80 -4.04
N ASN A 277 -23.04 -17.84 -4.11
CA ASN A 277 -24.45 -17.75 -4.50
C ASN A 277 -25.34 -17.02 -3.50
N ARG A 278 -24.92 -16.90 -2.23
CA ARG A 278 -25.60 -16.05 -1.23
C ARG A 278 -25.23 -14.58 -1.43
N LYS A 279 -23.98 -14.26 -1.74
CA LYS A 279 -23.54 -12.88 -2.04
C LYS A 279 -24.21 -12.32 -3.30
N THR A 280 -24.41 -13.14 -4.33
CA THR A 280 -25.04 -12.71 -5.60
C THR A 280 -26.57 -12.61 -5.57
N LYS A 281 -27.24 -13.19 -4.57
CA LYS A 281 -28.72 -13.14 -4.44
C LYS A 281 -29.26 -11.83 -3.85
N TRP A 282 -28.39 -10.97 -3.33
CA TRP A 282 -28.74 -9.71 -2.66
C TRP A 282 -28.12 -8.48 -3.36
N VAL A 283 -27.88 -8.59 -4.67
CA VAL A 283 -27.67 -7.47 -5.59
C VAL A 283 -28.92 -7.34 -6.44
#